data_AF-A0A7C5ZFJ1-F1
#
_entry.id   AF-A0A7C5ZFJ1-F1
#
_cell.length_a   1.000
_cell.length_b   1.000
_cell.length_c   1.000
_cell.angle_alpha   90.00
_cell.angle_beta   90.00
_cell.angle_gamma   90.00
#
_symmetry.space_group_name_H-M   'P 1'
#
loop_
_entity.id
_entity.type
_entity.pdbx_description
1 polymer ?
#
loop_
_entity_poly.entity_id
_entity_poly.type
_entity_poly.pdbx_seq_one_letter_code
_entity_poly.pdbx_strand_id
1 'polypeptide(L)' 'MVERIFMPLLDEGVEVYRPVQAYHVSGDVYIVLRSADYDPSDETWEFPPGSVVVCQKRTTADGEILAAVRRQELGKQSA' A
#
# COMPACT_ATOMS: atom_id res chain seq x y z
N MET A 1 12.19 -5.38 6.23
CA MET A 1 11.40 -6.30 7.09
C MET A 1 9.97 -6.35 6.59
N VAL A 2 9.22 -7.43 6.82
CA VAL A 2 7.80 -7.46 6.42
C VAL A 2 6.95 -6.79 7.50
N GLU A 3 6.15 -5.82 7.10
CA GLU A 3 5.27 -5.06 7.98
C GLU A 3 3.85 -5.00 7.40
N ARG A 4 2.89 -4.65 8.26
CA ARG A 4 1.51 -4.42 7.85
C ARG A 4 1.34 -2.94 7.50
N ILE A 5 0.88 -2.67 6.29
CA ILE A 5 0.42 -1.35 5.85
C ILE A 5 -1.06 -1.43 5.46
N PHE A 6 -1.66 -0.28 5.22
CA PHE A 6 -3.06 -0.16 4.85
C PHE A 6 -3.16 0.38 3.41
N MET A 7 -3.79 -0.40 2.55
CA MET A 7 -3.95 -0.12 1.13
C MET A 7 -5.32 0.52 0.88
N PRO A 8 -5.40 1.73 0.32
CA PRO A 8 -6.68 2.29 -0.10
C PRO A 8 -7.33 1.40 -1.15
N LEU A 9 -8.64 1.18 -1.01
CA LEU A 9 -9.45 0.54 -2.05
C LEU A 9 -10.13 1.60 -2.91
N LEU A 10 -10.18 1.33 -4.21
CA LEU A 10 -10.91 2.14 -5.18
C LEU A 10 -12.33 1.58 -5.34
N ASP A 11 -13.25 2.42 -5.82
CA ASP A 11 -14.63 2.05 -6.20
C ASP A 11 -15.58 1.62 -5.06
N GLU A 12 -15.18 1.83 -3.81
CA GLU A 12 -15.99 1.47 -2.62
C GLU A 12 -17.06 2.53 -2.26
N GLY A 13 -17.03 3.71 -2.89
CA GLY A 13 -17.94 4.83 -2.59
C GLY A 13 -17.68 5.54 -1.25
N VAL A 14 -16.79 4.98 -0.42
CA VAL A 14 -16.29 5.51 0.85
C VAL A 14 -14.79 5.26 0.97
N GLU A 15 -14.11 6.00 1.85
CA GLU A 15 -12.69 5.79 2.13
C GLU A 15 -12.52 4.57 3.03
N VAL A 16 -12.05 3.46 2.45
CA VAL A 16 -11.77 2.21 3.18
C VAL A 16 -10.39 1.68 2.81
N TYR A 17 -9.81 0.92 3.74
CA TYR A 17 -8.45 0.45 3.65
C TYR A 17 -8.37 -1.06 3.93
N ARG A 18 -7.65 -1.78 3.07
CA ARG A 18 -7.33 -3.20 3.26
C ARG A 18 -5.99 -3.33 3.98
N PRO A 19 -5.87 -4.09 5.08
CA PRO A 19 -4.58 -4.43 5.67
C PRO A 19 -3.81 -5.38 4.73
N VAL A 20 -2.59 -5.01 4.36
CA VAL A 20 -1.74 -5.80 3.45
C VAL A 20 -0.32 -5.94 4.00
N GLN A 21 0.39 -6.97 3.54
CA GLN A 21 1.80 -7.14 3.86
C GLN A 21 2.66 -6.34 2.88
N ALA A 22 3.68 -5.66 3.39
CA ALA A 22 4.65 -4.97 2.57
C ALA A 22 6.06 -5.15 3.12
N TYR A 23 7.05 -5.18 2.23
CA TYR A 23 8.45 -5.20 2.63
C TYR A 23 8.96 -3.76 2.80
N HIS A 24 9.32 -3.38 4.02
CA HIS A 24 9.96 -2.10 4.31
C HIS A 24 11.34 -2.04 3.66
N VAL A 25 11.53 -1.03 2.80
CA VAL A 25 12.77 -0.77 2.07
C VAL A 25 13.65 0.20 2.84
N SER A 26 13.12 1.38 3.14
CA SER A 26 13.84 2.45 3.84
C SER A 26 12.90 3.61 4.18
N GLY A 27 13.06 4.26 5.33
CA GLY A 27 12.25 5.43 5.70
C GLY A 27 10.75 5.11 5.66
N ASP A 28 10.01 5.81 4.80
CA ASP A 28 8.58 5.60 4.60
C ASP A 28 8.26 4.76 3.35
N VAL A 29 9.24 4.04 2.80
CA VAL A 29 9.14 3.34 1.52
C VAL A 29 8.95 1.84 1.71
N TYR A 30 7.96 1.29 1.01
CA TYR A 30 7.54 -0.10 1.12
C TYR A 30 7.28 -0.72 -0.26
N ILE A 31 7.52 -2.03 -0.40
CA ILE A 31 7.11 -2.81 -1.57
C ILE A 31 5.89 -3.63 -1.19
N VAL A 32 4.77 -3.41 -1.87
CA VAL A 32 3.51 -4.14 -1.63
C VAL A 32 3.71 -5.60 -2.01
N LEU A 33 3.49 -6.51 -1.06
CA LEU A 33 3.60 -7.95 -1.33
C LEU A 33 2.25 -8.48 -1.82
N ARG A 34 2.31 -9.50 -2.67
CA ARG A 34 1.09 -10.23 -3.10
C ARG A 34 0.64 -11.11 -1.93
N SER A 35 -0.59 -10.91 -1.48
CA SER A 35 -1.25 -11.85 -0.56
C SER A 35 -1.95 -12.97 -1.35
N ALA A 36 -2.17 -14.11 -0.72
CA ALA A 36 -2.83 -15.26 -1.37
C ALA A 36 -4.31 -14.99 -1.69
N ASP A 37 -4.93 -14.06 -0.97
CA ASP A 37 -6.32 -13.61 -1.08
C ASP A 37 -6.50 -12.40 -2.01
N TYR A 38 -5.45 -11.92 -2.67
CA TYR A 38 -5.59 -10.78 -3.60
C TYR A 38 -6.16 -11.23 -4.95
N ASP A 39 -7.39 -10.80 -5.24
CA ASP A 39 -8.03 -10.87 -6.57
C ASP A 39 -8.43 -9.46 -7.05
N PRO A 40 -7.80 -8.94 -8.12
CA PRO A 40 -8.16 -7.63 -8.67
C PRO A 40 -9.56 -7.57 -9.29
N SER A 41 -10.24 -8.71 -9.47
CA SER A 41 -11.62 -8.78 -9.94
C SER A 41 -12.64 -8.61 -8.80
N ASP A 42 -12.20 -8.77 -7.55
CA ASP A 42 -13.01 -8.66 -6.33
C ASP A 42 -12.77 -7.31 -5.63
N GLU A 43 -11.49 -6.92 -5.47
CA GLU A 43 -11.09 -5.65 -4.84
C GLU A 43 -10.08 -4.88 -5.70
N THR A 44 -10.37 -3.61 -5.99
CA THR A 44 -9.43 -2.73 -6.71
C THR A 44 -8.53 -1.97 -5.73
N TRP A 45 -7.31 -2.44 -5.52
CA TRP A 45 -6.31 -1.72 -4.70
C TRP A 45 -5.74 -0.53 -5.48
N GLU A 46 -5.57 0.63 -4.81
CA GLU A 46 -4.94 1.80 -5.43
C GLU A 46 -3.52 1.52 -5.91
N PHE A 47 -2.76 0.73 -5.13
CA PHE A 47 -1.44 0.26 -5.50
C PHE A 47 -1.37 -1.28 -5.49
N PRO A 48 -1.38 -1.94 -6.67
CA PRO A 48 -1.37 -3.40 -6.75
C PRO A 48 -0.04 -4.00 -6.24
N PRO A 49 -0.01 -5.32 -5.94
CA PRO A 49 1.21 -6.02 -5.55
C PRO A 49 2.40 -5.77 -6.48
N GLY A 50 3.58 -5.61 -5.90
CA GLY A 50 4.81 -5.24 -6.59
C GLY A 50 5.04 -3.73 -6.71
N SER A 51 4.03 -2.90 -6.40
CA SER A 51 4.19 -1.45 -6.34
C SER A 51 5.17 -1.05 -5.23
N VAL A 52 6.05 -0.10 -5.51
CA VAL A 52 6.81 0.62 -4.48
C VAL A 52 5.98 1.83 -4.07
N VAL A 53 5.69 1.96 -2.78
CA VAL A 53 4.81 2.99 -2.24
C VAL A 53 5.49 3.73 -1.10
N VAL A 54 5.11 5.00 -0.94
CA VAL A 54 5.38 5.75 0.27
C VAL A 54 4.16 5.64 1.18
N CYS A 55 4.39 5.31 2.44
CA CYS A 55 3.36 5.21 3.46
C CYS A 55 3.42 6.39 4.44
N GLN A 56 2.27 6.76 4.99
CA GLN A 56 2.17 7.79 6.02
C GLN A 56 1.18 7.37 7.10
N LYS A 57 1.42 7.85 8.31
CA LYS A 57 0.46 7.73 9.41
C LYS A 57 -0.79 8.54 9.09
N ARG A 58 -1.96 7.92 9.19
CA ARG A 58 -3.26 8.57 9.06
C ARG A 58 -4.14 8.25 10.25
N THR A 59 -4.86 9.26 10.73
CA THR A 59 -5.89 9.08 11.75
C THR A 59 -7.20 8.68 11.09
N THR A 60 -7.76 7.57 11.55
CA THR A 60 -9.09 7.07 11.16
C THR A 60 -10.00 7.02 12.39
N ALA A 61 -11.28 6.69 12.19
CA ALA A 61 -12.21 6.47 13.30
C ALA A 61 -11.73 5.37 14.27
N ASP A 62 -10.99 4.39 13.77
CA ASP A 62 -10.49 3.24 14.53
C ASP A 62 -9.06 3.42 15.06
N GLY A 63 -8.45 4.59 14.83
CA GLY A 63 -7.11 4.92 15.31
C GLY A 63 -6.11 5.26 14.20
N GLU A 64 -4.83 5.25 14.54
CA GLU A 64 -3.75 5.57 13.60
C GLU A 64 -3.36 4.33 12.77
N ILE A 65 -3.34 4.49 11.45
CA ILE A 65 -2.92 3.47 10.49
C ILE A 65 -1.72 3.95 9.66
N LEU A 66 -0.91 3.02 9.16
CA LEU A 66 0.15 3.31 8.20
C LEU A 66 -0.37 3.09 6.77
N ALA A 67 -0.90 4.13 6.14
CA ALA A 67 -1.56 4.07 4.84
C ALA A 67 -0.60 4.31 3.67
N ALA A 68 -0.73 3.55 2.58
CA ALA A 68 -0.08 3.89 1.31
C ALA A 68 -0.72 5.15 0.72
N VAL A 69 0.11 6.15 0.36
CA VAL A 69 -0.40 7.47 -0.10
C VAL A 69 0.09 7.89 -1.47
N ARG A 70 1.18 7.29 -1.97
CA ARG A 70 1.65 7.52 -3.34
C ARG A 70 2.58 6.40 -3.80
N ARG A 71 2.62 6.16 -5.11
CA ARG A 71 3.65 5.35 -5.74
C ARG A 71 4.99 6.09 -5.75
N GLN A 72 6.07 5.35 -5.52
CA GLN A 72 7.43 5.81 -5.74
C GLN A 72 7.99 5.13 -6.99
N GLU A 73 8.28 5.93 -8.01
CA GLU A 73 9.00 5.44 -9.17
C GLU A 73 10.45 5.14 -8.78
N LEU A 74 10.90 3.92 -9.05
CA LEU A 74 12.32 3.60 -8.99
C LEU A 74 12.99 4.29 -10.18
N GLY A 75 13.70 5.39 -9.91
CA GLY A 75 14.42 6.10 -10.95
C GLY A 75 15.33 5.13 -11.71
N LYS A 76 15.20 5.09 -13.05
CA LYS A 76 16.22 4.50 -13.90
C LYS A 76 17.52 5.23 -13.59
N GLN A 77 18.47 4.57 -12.94
CA GLN A 77 19.84 5.05 -12.98
C GLN A 77 20.28 4.91 -14.44
N SER A 78 20.22 6.02 -15.17
CA SER A 78 20.83 6.15 -16.49
C SER A 78 22.30 5.82 -16.33
N ALA A 79 22.75 4.78 -17.04
CA ALA A 79 24.16 4.49 -17.26
C ALA A 79 24.83 5.59 -18.10
#